data_AF-A0AAV5YHN5-F1
#
_entry.id   AF-A0AAV5YHN5-F1
#
_cell.length_a   1.000
_cell.length_b   1.000
_cell.length_c   1.000
_cell.angle_alpha   90.00
_cell.angle_beta   90.00
_cell.angle_gamma   90.00
#
_symmetry.space_group_name_H-M   'P 1'
#
loop_
_entity.id
_entity.type
_entity.pdbx_description
1 polymer ?
#
loop_
_entity_poly.entity_id
_entity_poly.type
_entity_poly.pdbx_seq_one_letter_code
_entity_poly.pdbx_strand_id
1 'polypeptide(L)'
;MATVPVKVTKPSTNGRTAMPPVTTVHRGPDGSLHHARCARRMEFQGSRGGVELDFYCYACCEHITLNPYVVMRLPEPKPSNVTPFPAR
;
A
#
# COMPACT_ATOMS: atom_id res chain seq x y z
N MET A 1 22.82 50.58 1.17
CA MET A 1 22.57 49.14 1.40
C MET A 1 21.34 48.77 0.58
N ALA A 2 21.46 47.91 -0.44
CA ALA A 2 20.37 47.59 -1.36
C ALA A 2 19.61 46.35 -0.89
N THR A 3 18.29 46.48 -0.69
CA THR A 3 17.40 45.37 -0.31
C THR A 3 16.95 44.63 -1.56
N VAL A 4 17.27 43.33 -1.66
CA VAL A 4 16.87 42.47 -2.78
C VAL A 4 15.53 41.79 -2.42
N PRO A 5 14.47 41.87 -3.25
CA PRO A 5 13.22 41.20 -2.95
C PRO A 5 13.33 39.69 -3.22
N VAL A 6 13.28 38.87 -2.17
CA VAL A 6 13.17 37.41 -2.30
C VAL A 6 11.73 37.07 -2.71
N LYS A 7 11.56 36.66 -3.97
CA LYS A 7 10.29 36.13 -4.49
C LYS A 7 10.08 34.74 -3.88
N VAL A 8 9.15 34.63 -2.92
CA VAL A 8 8.78 33.34 -2.33
C VAL A 8 7.99 32.53 -3.37
N THR A 9 8.69 31.67 -4.08
CA THR A 9 8.07 30.68 -4.97
C THR A 9 7.53 29.56 -4.09
N LYS A 10 6.21 29.53 -3.85
CA LYS A 10 5.55 28.34 -3.29
C LYS A 10 5.90 27.15 -4.19
N PRO A 11 6.35 25.99 -3.67
CA PRO A 11 6.54 24.82 -4.50
C PRO A 11 5.19 24.46 -5.11
N SER A 12 5.06 24.72 -6.41
CA SER A 12 3.97 24.17 -7.20
C SER A 12 4.23 22.67 -7.24
N THR A 13 3.44 21.91 -6.48
CA THR A 13 3.40 20.45 -6.60
C THR A 13 2.81 20.18 -7.97
N ASN A 14 3.69 20.17 -8.97
CA ASN A 14 3.40 19.86 -10.36
C ASN A 14 2.51 18.61 -10.39
N GLY A 15 1.44 18.66 -11.19
CA GLY A 15 0.39 17.66 -11.23
C GLY A 15 0.98 16.27 -11.09
N ARG A 16 0.65 15.59 -9.98
CA ARG A 16 0.88 14.15 -9.89
C ARG A 16 -0.01 13.58 -10.99
N THR A 17 0.56 13.28 -12.16
CA THR A 17 0.03 12.27 -13.07
C THR A 17 -0.45 11.16 -12.16
N ALA A 18 -1.75 10.82 -12.21
CA ALA A 18 -2.37 9.92 -11.25
C ALA A 18 -1.43 8.74 -11.03
N MET A 19 -0.70 8.76 -9.90
CA MET A 19 0.30 7.73 -9.65
C MET A 19 -0.51 6.44 -9.66
N PRO A 20 -0.12 5.42 -10.44
CA PRO A 20 -0.77 4.13 -10.32
C PRO A 20 -0.77 3.81 -8.83
N PRO A 21 -1.92 3.43 -8.23
CA PRO A 21 -2.03 3.31 -6.80
C PRO A 21 -0.90 2.41 -6.31
N VAL A 22 0.06 3.01 -5.61
CA VAL A 22 1.15 2.27 -4.97
C VAL A 22 0.50 1.59 -3.77
N THR A 23 -0.25 0.54 -4.03
CA THR A 23 -0.71 -0.38 -3.01
C THR A 23 0.51 -1.16 -2.60
N THR A 24 0.88 -1.06 -1.32
CA THR A 24 1.86 -1.95 -0.70
C THR A 24 1.16 -3.26 -0.32
N VAL A 25 -0.11 -3.19 0.06
CA VAL A 25 -0.92 -4.36 0.44
C VAL A 25 -2.32 -4.29 -0.16
N HIS A 26 -2.96 -5.46 -0.29
CA HIS A 26 -4.37 -5.61 -0.65
C HIS A 26 -5.01 -6.74 0.17
N ARG A 27 -6.35 -6.77 0.26
CA ARG A 27 -7.06 -7.88 0.90
C ARG A 27 -7.20 -9.04 -0.08
N GLY A 28 -6.86 -10.24 0.39
CA GLY A 28 -7.15 -11.49 -0.28
C GLY A 28 -8.58 -11.96 -0.02
N PRO A 29 -9.03 -13.01 -0.75
CA PRO A 29 -10.38 -13.54 -0.64
C PRO A 29 -10.73 -14.12 0.75
N ASP A 30 -9.72 -14.53 1.51
CA ASP A 30 -9.84 -15.00 2.90
C ASP A 30 -9.82 -13.86 3.93
N GLY A 31 -9.79 -12.60 3.47
CA GLY A 31 -9.65 -11.42 4.32
C GLY A 31 -8.22 -11.17 4.81
N SER A 32 -7.25 -12.01 4.45
CA SER A 32 -5.85 -11.83 4.84
C SER A 32 -5.15 -10.77 3.98
N LEU A 33 -4.08 -10.18 4.52
CA LEU A 33 -3.28 -9.19 3.79
C LEU A 33 -2.32 -9.87 2.83
N HIS A 34 -2.31 -9.40 1.60
CA HIS A 34 -1.44 -9.86 0.54
C HIS A 34 -0.52 -8.74 0.08
N HIS A 35 0.73 -9.09 -0.21
CA HIS A 35 1.71 -8.13 -0.72
C HIS A 35 1.36 -7.78 -2.17
N ALA A 36 1.29 -6.50 -2.52
CA ALA A 36 0.90 -6.08 -3.86
C ALA A 36 1.89 -6.51 -4.95
N ARG A 37 3.18 -6.67 -4.62
CA ARG A 37 4.21 -7.06 -5.60
C ARG A 37 4.16 -8.53 -5.98
N CYS A 38 4.03 -9.43 -5.00
CA CYS A 38 4.09 -10.88 -5.25
C CYS A 38 2.73 -11.59 -5.11
N ALA A 39 1.68 -10.85 -4.74
CA ALA A 39 0.33 -11.36 -4.50
C ALA A 39 0.28 -12.56 -3.54
N ARG A 40 1.26 -12.67 -2.63
CA ARG A 40 1.29 -13.71 -1.59
C ARG A 40 0.83 -13.13 -0.26
N ARG A 41 0.21 -13.99 0.53
CA ARG A 41 -0.18 -13.69 1.91
C ARG A 41 1.02 -13.25 2.74
N MET A 42 0.79 -12.24 3.56
CA MET A 42 1.75 -11.69 4.50
C MET A 42 1.47 -12.22 5.90
N GLU A 43 2.54 -12.36 6.68
CA GLU A 43 2.47 -12.84 8.05
C GLU A 43 2.52 -11.69 9.04
N PHE A 44 1.67 -11.74 10.06
CA PHE A 44 1.65 -10.73 11.12
C PHE A 44 2.78 -10.98 12.10
N GLN A 45 3.65 -9.99 12.29
CA GLN A 45 4.82 -10.09 13.17
C GLN A 45 4.60 -9.45 14.55
N GLY A 46 3.52 -8.68 14.72
CA GLY A 46 3.21 -8.03 15.99
C GLY A 46 2.81 -6.57 15.81
N SER A 47 2.75 -5.85 16.93
CA SER A 47 2.45 -4.42 16.93
C SER A 47 3.64 -3.61 17.42
N ARG A 48 3.84 -2.42 16.84
CA ARG A 48 4.83 -1.44 17.26
C ARG A 48 4.12 -0.32 18.02
N GLY A 49 4.50 -0.14 19.28
CA GLY A 49 3.92 0.89 20.16
C GLY A 49 2.40 0.79 20.38
N GLY A 50 1.76 -0.32 20.03
CA GLY A 50 0.31 -0.50 20.11
C GLY A 50 -0.52 0.28 19.08
N VAL A 51 0.12 0.99 18.15
CA VAL A 51 -0.55 1.84 17.14
C VAL A 51 -0.28 1.42 15.71
N GLU A 52 0.74 0.61 15.48
CA GLU A 52 1.08 0.09 14.17
C GLU A 52 1.16 -1.43 14.20
N LEU A 53 0.75 -2.07 13.11
CA LEU A 53 0.79 -3.49 12.87
C LEU A 53 1.95 -3.76 11.90
N ASP A 54 2.81 -4.73 12.21
CA ASP A 54 3.93 -5.10 11.36
C ASP A 54 3.63 -6.40 10.62
N PHE A 55 3.87 -6.38 9.31
CA PHE A 55 3.66 -7.53 8.42
C PHE A 55 4.95 -7.85 7.68
N TYR A 56 5.20 -9.14 7.47
CA TYR A 56 6.37 -9.59 6.72
C TYR A 56 5.95 -10.43 5.52
N CYS A 57 6.56 -10.12 4.37
CA CYS A 57 6.42 -10.94 3.18
C CYS A 57 7.65 -11.85 3.01
N TYR A 58 7.49 -13.16 3.22
CA TYR A 58 8.58 -14.13 3.05
C TYR A 58 9.07 -14.29 1.60
N ALA A 59 8.27 -13.88 0.61
CA ALA A 59 8.66 -13.99 -0.80
C ALA A 59 9.52 -12.81 -1.27
N CYS A 60 9.28 -11.62 -0.73
CA CYS A 60 10.02 -10.41 -1.11
C CYS A 60 11.04 -10.00 -0.03
N CYS A 61 10.99 -10.61 1.15
CA CYS A 61 11.77 -10.23 2.33
C CYS A 61 11.58 -8.76 2.72
N GLU A 62 10.34 -8.29 2.67
CA GLU A 62 9.97 -6.90 2.94
C GLU A 62 9.09 -6.81 4.20
N HIS A 63 9.41 -5.84 5.05
CA HIS A 63 8.56 -5.43 6.19
C HIS A 63 7.61 -4.32 5.75
N ILE A 64 6.34 -4.45 6.10
CA ILE A 64 5.33 -3.44 5.89
C ILE A 64 4.64 -3.15 7.21
N THR A 65 4.84 -1.93 7.70
CA THR A 65 4.21 -1.42 8.90
C THR A 65 2.99 -0.59 8.53
N LEU A 66 1.83 -0.91 9.11
CA LEU A 66 0.54 -0.28 8.78
C LEU A 66 -0.20 0.12 10.05
N ASN A 67 -0.85 1.27 10.02
CA ASN A 67 -1.80 1.62 11.08
C ASN A 67 -3.09 0.77 10.94
N PRO A 68 -3.69 0.27 12.04
CA PRO A 68 -4.97 -0.44 12.02
C PRO A 68 -6.08 0.26 11.20
N TYR A 69 -6.14 1.60 11.25
CA TYR A 69 -7.11 2.38 10.48
C TYR A 69 -6.93 2.21 8.96
N VAL A 70 -5.70 2.00 8.49
CA VAL A 70 -5.43 1.75 7.06
C VAL A 70 -5.96 0.36 6.68
N VAL A 71 -5.72 -0.65 7.52
CA VAL A 71 -6.19 -2.02 7.29
C VAL A 71 -7.72 -2.08 7.21
N MET A 72 -8.41 -1.30 8.04
CA MET A 72 -9.88 -1.19 8.00
C MET A 72 -10.42 -0.55 6.72
N ARG A 73 -9.64 0.32 6.07
CA ARG A 73 -10.03 1.04 4.84
C ARG A 73 -9.64 0.33 3.56
N LEU A 74 -8.89 -0.78 3.65
CA LEU A 74 -8.54 -1.54 2.47
C LEU A 74 -9.81 -2.08 1.81
N PRO A 75 -9.96 -1.91 0.49
CA PRO A 75 -11.12 -2.42 -0.22
C PRO A 75 -11.19 -3.93 -0.06
N GLU A 76 -12.42 -4.43 0.03
CA GLU A 76 -12.66 -5.87 0.04
C GLU A 76 -12.18 -6.51 -1.26
N PRO A 77 -11.75 -7.78 -1.20
CA PRO A 77 -11.39 -8.52 -2.40
C PRO A 77 -12.58 -8.53 -3.34
N LYS A 78 -12.44 -7.93 -4.53
CA LYS A 78 -13.43 -8.14 -5.59
C LYS A 78 -13.43 -9.63 -5.93
N PRO A 79 -14.58 -10.30 -6.03
CA PRO A 79 -14.61 -11.62 -6.60
C PRO A 79 -14.12 -11.50 -8.04
N SER A 80 -12.88 -11.91 -8.29
CA SER A 80 -12.40 -12.10 -9.65
C SER A 80 -13.30 -13.17 -10.25
N ASN A 81 -14.06 -12.80 -11.28
CA ASN A 81 -14.85 -13.75 -12.05
C ASN A 81 -13.84 -14.68 -12.76
N VAL A 82 -13.42 -15.75 -12.07
CA VAL A 82 -12.51 -16.75 -12.63
C VAL A 82 -13.36 -17.54 -13.61
N THR A 83 -13.42 -17.10 -14.87
CA THR A 83 -13.79 -18.01 -15.96
C THR A 83 -12.77 -19.14 -15.94
N PRO A 84 -13.19 -20.40 -15.76
CA PRO A 84 -12.29 -21.54 -15.92
C PRO A 84 -11.71 -21.45 -17.33
N PHE A 85 -10.37 -21.38 -17.44
CA PHE A 85 -9.72 -21.66 -18.72
C PHE A 85 -10.18 -23.06 -19.15
N PRO A 86 -10.68 -23.25 -20.39
CA PRO A 86 -11.02 -24.58 -20.85
C PRO A 86 -9.75 -25.45 -20.82
N ALA A 87 -9.85 -26.59 -20.15
CA ALA A 87 -8.83 -27.63 -20.19
C ALA A 87 -8.61 -28.00 -21.66
N ARG A 88 -7.35 -27.92 -22.09
CA ARG A 88 -6.90 -28.21 -23.45
C ARG A 88 -6.63 -29.69 -23.61
#